data_AF-A0A1I0AC59-F1
#
_entry.id   AF-A0A1I0AC59-F1
#
_cell.length_a   1.000
_cell.length_b   1.000
_cell.length_c   1.000
_cell.angle_alpha   90.00
_cell.angle_beta   90.00
_cell.angle_gamma   90.00
#
_symmetry.space_group_name_H-M   'P 1'
#
loop_
_entity.id
_entity.type
_entity.pdbx_description
1 polymer ?
#
loop_
_entity_poly.entity_id
_entity_poly.type
_entity_poly.pdbx_seq_one_letter_code
_entity_poly.pdbx_strand_id
1 'polypeptide(L)'
;MKKKIEKLLMFIAIGLFVSVIYYKVTYGEFLLLGYKPFLIMSDSMEPCISTYQFVLAKQVDANEIQVGDIAAYELYAENTEIIKETVIHRVYAINEDGTYLFKGDNNQNIDVNPIQKDRIKYIIVIY
;
A
#
# COMPACT_ATOMS: atom_id res chain seq x y z
N MET A 1 3.23 -22.09 41.49
CA MET A 1 3.35 -20.68 41.01
C MET A 1 3.58 -20.60 39.50
N LYS A 2 4.53 -21.35 38.92
CA LYS A 2 4.83 -21.36 37.48
C LYS A 2 3.60 -21.53 36.55
N LYS A 3 2.74 -22.52 36.79
CA LYS A 3 1.49 -22.74 36.03
C LYS A 3 0.49 -21.57 36.07
N LYS A 4 0.48 -20.76 37.15
CA LYS A 4 -0.37 -19.56 37.23
C LYS A 4 0.21 -18.42 36.37
N ILE A 5 1.53 -18.27 36.38
CA ILE A 5 2.25 -17.30 35.55
C ILE A 5 2.11 -17.65 34.06
N GLU A 6 2.27 -18.91 33.68
CA GLU A 6 2.09 -19.38 32.30
C GLU A 6 0.67 -19.11 31.79
N LYS A 7 -0.36 -19.39 32.60
CA LYS A 7 -1.76 -19.05 32.27
C LYS A 7 -1.96 -17.54 32.13
N LEU A 8 -1.38 -16.74 33.02
CA LEU A 8 -1.46 -15.27 32.95
C LEU A 8 -0.82 -14.74 31.66
N LEU A 9 0.40 -15.20 31.32
CA LEU A 9 1.08 -14.84 30.08
C LEU A 9 0.27 -15.26 28.85
N MET A 10 -0.34 -16.45 28.88
CA MET A 10 -1.23 -16.92 27.81
C MET A 10 -2.45 -16.00 27.64
N PHE A 11 -3.11 -15.59 28.73
CA PHE A 11 -4.23 -14.64 28.66
C PHE A 11 -3.81 -13.27 28.12
N ILE A 12 -2.63 -12.77 28.50
CA ILE A 12 -2.08 -11.53 27.95
C ILE A 12 -1.81 -11.66 26.45
N ALA A 13 -1.17 -12.75 26.02
CA ALA A 13 -0.89 -13.01 24.60
C ALA A 13 -2.17 -13.12 23.76
N ILE A 14 -3.20 -13.82 24.26
CA ILE A 14 -4.51 -13.91 23.62
C ILE A 14 -5.17 -12.53 23.56
N GLY A 15 -5.12 -11.76 24.64
CA GLY A 15 -5.66 -10.39 24.68
C GLY A 15 -4.99 -9.48 23.64
N LEU A 16 -3.67 -9.52 23.53
CA LEU A 16 -2.91 -8.81 22.52
C LEU A 16 -3.29 -9.25 21.11
N PHE A 17 -3.37 -10.56 20.86
CA PHE A 17 -3.76 -11.09 19.56
C PHE A 17 -5.17 -10.67 19.14
N VAL A 18 -6.15 -10.77 20.06
CA VAL A 18 -7.52 -10.29 19.84
C VAL A 18 -7.55 -8.78 19.60
N SER A 19 -6.73 -7.99 20.30
CA SER A 19 -6.66 -6.54 20.08
C SER A 19 -6.14 -6.18 18.69
N VAL A 20 -5.16 -6.92 18.17
CA VAL A 20 -4.62 -6.73 16.80
C VAL A 20 -5.68 -7.09 15.76
N ILE A 21 -6.41 -8.19 15.96
CA ILE A 21 -7.54 -8.55 15.07
C ILE A 21 -8.62 -7.48 15.13
N TYR A 22 -9.02 -7.03 16.33
CA TYR A 22 -10.03 -5.99 16.51
C TYR A 22 -9.63 -4.68 15.82
N TYR A 23 -8.37 -4.26 15.97
CA TYR A 23 -7.84 -3.09 15.27
C TYR A 23 -7.91 -3.28 13.75
N LYS A 24 -7.46 -4.43 13.23
CA LYS A 24 -7.50 -4.73 11.79
C LYS A 24 -8.93 -4.71 11.23
N VAL A 25 -9.90 -5.25 11.97
CA VAL A 25 -11.31 -5.25 11.55
C VAL A 25 -11.91 -3.85 11.58
N THR A 26 -11.52 -3.02 12.55
CA THR A 26 -12.10 -1.69 12.75
C THR A 26 -11.46 -0.63 11.85
N TYR A 27 -10.14 -0.68 11.67
CA TYR A 27 -9.34 0.35 11.02
C TYR A 27 -8.66 -0.12 9.72
N GLY A 28 -8.81 -1.39 9.34
CA GLY A 28 -8.24 -1.94 8.11
C GLY A 28 -6.79 -2.39 8.25
N GLU A 29 -5.94 -2.02 7.29
CA GLU A 29 -4.54 -2.48 7.26
C GLU A 29 -3.74 -1.98 8.48
N PHE A 30 -2.75 -2.77 8.90
CA PHE A 30 -1.86 -2.37 9.98
C PHE A 30 -0.91 -1.27 9.47
N LEU A 31 -1.22 -0.03 9.82
CA LEU A 31 -0.42 1.15 9.52
C LEU A 31 0.37 1.57 10.76
N LEU A 32 1.67 1.79 10.58
CA LEU A 32 2.50 2.39 11.63
C LEU A 32 2.37 3.90 11.50
N LEU A 33 1.49 4.50 12.32
CA LEU A 33 1.23 5.95 12.32
C LEU A 33 0.80 6.49 10.93
N GLY A 34 0.03 5.71 10.17
CA GLY A 34 -0.41 6.07 8.82
C GLY A 34 0.62 5.75 7.73
N TYR A 35 1.73 5.08 8.06
CA TYR A 35 2.75 4.68 7.09
C TYR A 35 2.77 3.16 6.86
N LYS A 36 3.11 2.77 5.63
CA LYS A 36 3.27 1.38 5.18
C LYS A 36 4.61 1.22 4.46
N PRO A 37 5.50 0.32 4.91
CA PRO A 37 6.70 -0.01 4.16
C PRO A 37 6.36 -0.91 2.95
N PHE A 38 7.03 -0.68 1.83
CA PHE A 38 7.00 -1.56 0.66
C PHE A 38 8.41 -2.00 0.30
N LEU A 39 8.54 -3.22 -0.20
CA LEU A 39 9.76 -3.71 -0.85
C LEU A 39 9.54 -3.66 -2.36
N ILE A 40 10.41 -2.94 -3.08
CA ILE A 40 10.31 -2.83 -4.54
C ILE A 40 10.85 -4.11 -5.19
N MET A 41 10.03 -4.71 -6.06
CA MET A 41 10.32 -6.01 -6.66
C MET A 41 10.74 -5.94 -8.13
N SER A 42 10.48 -4.83 -8.81
CA SER A 42 10.79 -4.59 -10.22
C SER A 42 11.70 -3.39 -10.42
N ASP A 43 12.33 -3.32 -11.59
CA ASP A 43 13.19 -2.23 -12.06
C ASP A 43 12.41 -1.10 -12.74
N SER A 44 11.07 -1.17 -12.75
CA SER A 44 10.19 -0.23 -13.45
C SER A 44 10.27 1.21 -12.92
N MET A 45 10.77 1.39 -11.70
CA MET A 45 10.99 2.70 -11.07
C MET A 45 12.45 3.16 -11.10
N GLU A 46 13.36 2.43 -11.74
CA GLU A 46 14.75 2.88 -11.87
C GLU A 46 14.88 4.09 -12.82
N PRO A 47 15.87 4.97 -12.61
CA PRO A 47 16.85 4.98 -11.52
C PRO A 47 16.32 5.63 -10.23
N CYS A 48 15.06 6.10 -10.21
CA CYS A 48 14.48 6.86 -9.11
C CYS A 48 14.37 6.03 -7.82
N ILE A 49 13.93 4.78 -7.94
CA ILE A 49 13.85 3.81 -6.84
C ILE A 49 14.48 2.50 -7.32
N SER A 50 15.46 1.99 -6.57
CA SER A 50 16.19 0.78 -6.94
C SER A 50 15.39 -0.50 -6.64
N THR A 51 15.61 -1.54 -7.45
CA THR A 51 15.09 -2.88 -7.17
C THR A 51 15.59 -3.39 -5.80
N TYR A 52 14.74 -4.08 -5.04
CA TYR A 52 14.98 -4.56 -3.67
C TYR A 52 15.19 -3.47 -2.60
N GLN A 53 14.87 -2.21 -2.93
CA GLN A 53 14.87 -1.12 -1.98
C GLN A 53 13.59 -1.12 -1.13
N PHE A 54 13.73 -0.79 0.16
CA PHE A 54 12.59 -0.47 1.00
C PHE A 54 12.20 1.00 0.83
N VAL A 55 10.90 1.24 0.66
CA VAL A 55 10.32 2.58 0.61
C VAL A 55 9.24 2.73 1.67
N LEU A 56 9.03 3.95 2.14
CA LEU A 56 7.95 4.27 3.07
C LEU A 56 6.86 5.05 2.36
N ALA A 57 5.64 4.51 2.42
CA ALA A 57 4.46 5.15 1.87
C ALA A 57 3.57 5.70 2.97
N LYS A 58 2.98 6.87 2.74
CA LYS A 58 1.99 7.49 3.62
C LYS A 58 0.60 7.22 3.06
N GLN A 59 -0.33 6.82 3.92
CA GLN A 59 -1.73 6.74 3.56
C GLN A 59 -2.30 8.16 3.37
N VAL A 60 -2.97 8.39 2.25
CA VAL A 60 -3.57 9.68 1.90
C VAL A 60 -4.99 9.47 1.37
N ASP A 61 -5.83 10.50 1.46
CA ASP A 61 -7.04 10.52 0.63
C ASP A 61 -6.60 10.65 -0.83
N ALA A 62 -7.21 9.86 -1.71
CA ALA A 62 -6.86 9.93 -3.12
C ALA A 62 -7.15 11.30 -3.78
N ASN A 63 -7.88 12.22 -3.12
CA ASN A 63 -8.06 13.61 -3.57
C ASN A 63 -6.78 14.44 -3.41
N GLU A 64 -5.84 13.98 -2.57
CA GLU A 64 -4.56 14.66 -2.34
C GLU A 64 -3.51 14.28 -3.40
N ILE A 65 -3.80 13.29 -4.24
CA ILE A 65 -2.87 12.75 -5.25
C ILE A 65 -2.82 13.68 -6.46
N GLN A 66 -1.61 14.00 -6.89
CA GLN A 66 -1.33 14.93 -7.98
C GLN A 66 -0.47 14.27 -9.06
N VAL A 67 -0.48 14.87 -10.25
CA VAL A 67 0.44 14.48 -11.33
C VAL A 67 1.88 14.66 -10.85
N GLY A 68 2.70 13.63 -11.05
CA GLY A 68 4.09 13.58 -10.61
C GLY A 68 4.33 12.82 -9.31
N ASP A 69 3.29 12.57 -8.49
CA ASP A 69 3.41 11.75 -7.28
C ASP A 69 3.80 10.31 -7.62
N ILE A 70 4.59 9.68 -6.77
CA ILE A 70 4.81 8.23 -6.81
C ILE A 70 3.78 7.60 -5.88
N ALA A 71 2.87 6.80 -6.40
CA ALA A 71 1.79 6.23 -5.61
C ALA A 71 1.67 4.73 -5.80
N ALA A 72 1.13 4.06 -4.78
CA ALA A 72 0.82 2.64 -4.82
C ALA A 72 -0.66 2.46 -5.16
N TYR A 73 -0.92 1.74 -6.27
CA TYR A 73 -2.26 1.35 -6.68
C TYR A 73 -2.45 -0.16 -6.70
N GLU A 74 -3.69 -0.60 -6.48
CA GLU A 74 -4.04 -2.00 -6.38
C GLU A 74 -4.78 -2.48 -7.65
N LEU A 75 -4.32 -3.60 -8.19
CA LEU A 75 -5.01 -4.36 -9.21
C LEU A 75 -5.77 -5.51 -8.54
N TYR A 76 -7.03 -5.66 -8.90
CA TYR A 76 -7.93 -6.65 -8.33
C TYR A 76 -8.08 -7.85 -9.26
N ALA A 77 -8.29 -9.04 -8.68
CA ALA A 77 -8.67 -10.22 -9.46
C ALA A 77 -10.07 -10.02 -10.04
N GLU A 78 -10.29 -10.52 -11.26
CA GLU A 78 -11.51 -10.29 -12.03
C GLU A 78 -12.78 -10.60 -11.23
N ASN A 79 -13.71 -9.64 -11.18
CA ASN A 79 -14.99 -9.74 -10.49
C ASN A 79 -14.89 -10.05 -8.98
N THR A 80 -13.79 -9.64 -8.33
CA THR A 80 -13.60 -9.81 -6.88
C THR A 80 -13.02 -8.56 -6.23
N GLU A 81 -13.15 -8.45 -4.92
CA GLU A 81 -12.44 -7.45 -4.09
C GLU A 81 -11.06 -7.97 -3.62
N ILE A 82 -10.55 -9.04 -4.23
CA ILE A 82 -9.26 -9.61 -3.88
C ILE A 82 -8.16 -8.85 -4.63
N ILE A 83 -7.25 -8.24 -3.88
CA ILE A 83 -6.06 -7.60 -4.44
C ILE A 83 -5.16 -8.71 -5.04
N LYS A 84 -4.90 -8.60 -6.34
CA LYS A 84 -4.00 -9.47 -7.09
C LYS A 84 -2.56 -8.96 -7.01
N GLU A 85 -2.38 -7.65 -7.15
CA GLU A 85 -1.07 -7.02 -7.23
C GLU A 85 -1.14 -5.57 -6.74
N THR A 86 -0.07 -5.10 -6.09
CA THR A 86 0.14 -3.69 -5.77
C THR A 86 1.29 -3.18 -6.62
N VAL A 87 1.04 -2.14 -7.41
CA VAL A 87 2.02 -1.53 -8.30
C VAL A 87 2.37 -0.14 -7.78
N ILE A 88 3.66 0.20 -7.79
CA ILE A 88 4.17 1.51 -7.36
C ILE A 88 4.74 2.20 -8.57
N HIS A 89 4.06 3.22 -9.08
CA HIS A 89 4.49 3.99 -10.25
C HIS A 89 4.19 5.48 -10.08
N ARG A 90 4.69 6.30 -11.01
CA ARG A 90 4.42 7.73 -11.02
C ARG A 90 3.07 8.03 -11.67
N VAL A 91 2.30 8.93 -11.06
CA VAL A 91 1.09 9.49 -11.67
C VAL A 91 1.50 10.32 -12.88
N TYR A 92 1.18 9.80 -14.06
CA TYR A 92 1.50 10.43 -15.34
C TYR A 92 0.47 11.50 -15.71
N ALA A 93 -0.82 11.19 -15.53
CA ALA A 93 -1.92 12.10 -15.81
C ALA A 93 -3.16 11.73 -15.00
N ILE A 94 -4.09 12.70 -14.89
CA ILE A 94 -5.42 12.50 -14.33
C ILE A 94 -6.41 12.86 -15.44
N ASN A 95 -7.24 11.91 -15.83
CA ASN A 95 -8.24 12.06 -16.89
C ASN A 95 -9.43 12.91 -16.40
N GLU A 96 -10.21 13.45 -17.35
CA GLU A 96 -11.41 14.24 -17.04
C GLU A 96 -12.49 13.43 -16.28
N ASP A 97 -12.51 12.11 -16.45
CA ASP A 97 -13.40 11.19 -15.73
C ASP A 97 -12.94 10.86 -14.31
N GLY A 98 -11.81 11.43 -13.86
CA GLY A 98 -11.23 11.23 -12.53
C GLY A 98 -10.37 9.97 -12.40
N THR A 99 -10.11 9.25 -13.49
CA THR A 99 -9.17 8.12 -13.48
C THR A 99 -7.72 8.57 -13.60
N TYR A 100 -6.82 7.78 -13.05
CA TYR A 100 -5.39 8.07 -13.00
C TYR A 100 -4.65 7.20 -14.01
N LEU A 101 -3.75 7.81 -14.77
CA LEU A 101 -2.80 7.11 -15.62
C LEU A 101 -1.46 7.06 -14.90
N PHE A 102 -0.87 5.87 -14.86
CA PHE A 102 0.42 5.63 -14.24
C PHE A 102 1.49 5.29 -15.27
N LYS A 103 2.74 5.52 -14.89
CA LYS A 103 3.90 5.10 -15.66
C LYS A 103 5.08 4.87 -14.72
N GLY A 104 5.73 3.71 -14.84
CA GLY A 104 7.04 3.48 -14.23
C GLY A 104 8.09 4.41 -14.83
N ASP A 105 8.98 4.96 -14.01
CA ASP A 105 10.02 5.88 -14.45
C ASP A 105 10.92 5.25 -15.54
N ASN A 106 11.19 3.95 -15.44
CA ASN A 106 11.97 3.17 -16.40
C ASN A 106 11.13 2.56 -17.54
N ASN A 107 9.79 2.61 -17.45
CA ASN A 107 8.94 2.01 -18.47
C ASN A 107 8.96 2.86 -19.76
N GLN A 108 8.93 2.21 -20.94
CA GLN A 108 8.82 2.92 -22.22
C GLN A 108 7.42 3.49 -22.46
N ASN A 109 6.39 2.76 -22.02
CA ASN A 109 4.98 3.08 -22.24
C ASN A 109 4.29 3.42 -20.91
N ILE A 110 3.16 4.12 -21.01
CA ILE A 110 2.22 4.26 -19.90
C ILE A 110 1.60 2.90 -19.55
N ASP A 111 1.19 2.73 -18.30
CA ASP A 111 0.49 1.54 -17.87
C ASP A 111 -0.87 1.47 -18.57
N VAL A 112 -1.26 0.27 -19.02
CA VAL A 112 -2.38 0.07 -19.96
C VAL A 112 -3.73 0.47 -19.38
N ASN A 113 -3.91 0.32 -18.07
CA ASN A 113 -5.20 0.45 -17.42
C ASN A 113 -5.31 1.78 -16.68
N PRO A 114 -6.29 2.64 -17.01
CA PRO A 114 -6.69 3.74 -16.14
C PRO A 114 -7.14 3.20 -14.77
N ILE A 115 -6.67 3.84 -13.71
CA ILE A 115 -6.88 3.40 -12.34
C ILE A 115 -7.92 4.29 -11.67
N GLN A 116 -8.94 3.67 -11.09
CA GLN A 116 -9.97 4.37 -10.32
C GLN A 116 -9.40 4.88 -9.00
N LYS A 117 -9.92 6.03 -8.55
CA LYS A 117 -9.45 6.75 -7.35
C LYS A 117 -9.41 5.88 -6.09
N ASP A 118 -10.41 5.01 -5.91
CA ASP A 118 -10.56 4.10 -4.78
C ASP A 118 -9.47 3.00 -4.72
N ARG A 119 -8.75 2.78 -5.82
CA ARG A 119 -7.66 1.80 -5.91
C ARG A 119 -6.29 2.36 -5.55
N ILE A 120 -6.20 3.65 -5.21
CA ILE A 120 -4.94 4.33 -4.90
C ILE A 120 -4.99 4.75 -3.43
N LYS A 121 -4.09 4.19 -2.61
CA LYS A 121 -4.17 4.35 -1.15
C LYS A 121 -2.98 5.06 -0.53
N TYR A 122 -1.85 5.09 -1.22
CA TYR A 122 -0.58 5.50 -0.65
C TYR A 122 0.25 6.35 -1.60
N ILE A 123 0.91 7.39 -1.07
CA ILE A 123 1.99 8.12 -1.75
C ILE A 123 3.31 7.69 -1.14
N ILE A 124 4.32 7.39 -1.97
CA ILE A 124 5.68 7.11 -1.53
C ILE A 124 6.34 8.42 -1.13
N VAL A 125 6.79 8.51 0.12
CA VAL A 125 7.35 9.74 0.70
C VAL A 125 8.84 9.64 1.06
N ILE A 126 9.36 8.41 1.20
CA ILE A 126 10.78 8.14 1.45
C ILE A 126 11.20 7.01 0.52
N TYR A 127 12.19 7.29 -0.32
CA TYR A 127 12.84 6.42 -1.29
C TYR A 127 14.20 7.02 -1.66
#